data_AF-A0A928Z1V3-F1
#
_entry.id   AF-A0A928Z1V3-F1
#
_cell.length_a   1.000
_cell.length_b   1.000
_cell.length_c   1.000
_cell.angle_alpha   90.00
_cell.angle_beta   90.00
_cell.angle_gamma   90.00
#
_symmetry.space_group_name_H-M   'P 1'
#
loop_
_entity.id
_entity.type
_entity.pdbx_description
1 polymer ?
#
loop_
_entity_poly.entity_id
_entity_poly.type
_entity_poly.pdbx_seq_one_letter_code
_entity_poly.pdbx_strand_id
1 'polypeptide(L)' 'MTQATGQMIWRLPGMEEPLLHLRLTENDPWKPYTDCPEYMVPDKDDMSLGYPTFITLLKLKWQHVTA' A
#
# COMPACT_ATOMS: atom_id res chain seq x y z
N MET A 1 13.02 18.28 4.32
CA MET A 1 12.84 16.83 4.09
C MET A 1 11.35 16.61 3.93
N THR A 2 10.86 16.28 2.73
CA THR A 2 9.44 15.97 2.55
C THR A 2 9.18 14.63 3.19
N GLN A 3 8.56 14.63 4.37
CA GLN A 3 8.11 13.44 5.06
C GLN A 3 7.16 12.70 4.11
N ALA A 4 7.47 11.45 3.76
CA ALA A 4 6.57 10.63 2.97
C ALA A 4 5.26 10.47 3.75
N THR A 5 4.13 10.60 3.05
CA THR A 5 2.78 10.57 3.65
C THR A 5 2.40 9.17 4.16
N GLY A 6 3.18 8.15 3.81
CA GLY A 6 3.08 6.78 4.31
C GLY A 6 4.01 5.84 3.53
N GLN A 7 3.97 4.56 3.88
CA GLN A 7 4.72 3.48 3.24
C GLN A 7 3.76 2.40 2.73
N MET A 8 4.18 1.72 1.66
CA MET A 8 3.42 0.66 0.99
C MET A 8 4.30 -0.53 0.68
N ILE A 9 3.77 -1.74 0.84
CA ILE A 9 4.46 -3.00 0.56
C ILE A 9 3.50 -4.00 -0.09
N TRP A 10 3.97 -4.73 -1.10
CA TRP A 10 3.15 -5.72 -1.81
C TRP A 10 3.19 -7.12 -1.21
N ARG A 11 4.21 -7.43 -0.42
CA ARG A 11 4.40 -8.75 0.17
C ARG A 11 5.10 -8.62 1.52
N LEU A 12 4.41 -9.02 2.58
CA LEU A 12 5.01 -9.16 3.89
C LEU A 12 5.82 -10.46 3.96
N PRO A 13 6.88 -10.51 4.80
CA PRO A 13 7.58 -11.76 5.08
C PRO A 13 6.60 -12.85 5.54
N GLY A 14 6.61 -14.00 4.87
CA GLY A 14 5.73 -15.12 5.18
C GLY A 14 4.36 -15.13 4.47
N MET A 15 4.05 -14.13 3.62
CA MET A 15 2.85 -14.18 2.78
C MET A 15 3.13 -14.87 1.43
N GLU A 16 2.27 -15.83 1.07
CA GLU A 16 2.33 -16.53 -0.22
C GLU A 16 1.83 -15.64 -1.37
N GLU A 17 0.72 -14.93 -1.16
CA GLU A 17 0.10 -14.08 -2.17
C GLU A 17 0.44 -12.60 -1.97
N PRO A 18 0.76 -11.87 -3.05
CA PRO A 18 1.00 -10.44 -2.97
C PRO A 18 -0.31 -9.67 -2.79
N LEU A 19 -0.38 -8.86 -1.74
CA LEU A 19 -1.49 -7.96 -1.43
C LEU A 19 -0.92 -6.63 -0.95
N LEU A 20 -1.48 -5.51 -1.42
CA LEU A 20 -1.02 -4.19 -1.00
C LEU A 20 -1.31 -3.96 0.50
N HIS A 21 -0.26 -3.68 1.26
CA HIS A 21 -0.37 -3.23 2.64
C HIS A 21 0.18 -1.82 2.79
N LEU A 22 -0.44 -1.06 3.69
CA LEU A 22 -0.17 0.34 3.96
C LEU A 22 0.20 0.52 5.44
N ARG A 23 1.04 1.51 5.72
CA ARG A 23 1.28 2.04 7.07
C ARG A 23 1.66 3.52 6.99
N LEU A 24 1.33 4.29 8.03
CA LEU A 24 1.61 5.73 8.04
C LEU A 24 3.05 6.02 8.50
N THR A 25 3.54 5.27 9.47
CA THR A 25 4.90 5.39 9.99
C THR A 25 5.61 4.04 10.02
N GLU A 26 6.94 4.05 10.19
CA GLU A 26 7.75 2.81 10.23
C GLU A 26 7.44 1.90 11.42
N ASN A 27 6.82 2.46 12.46
CA ASN A 27 6.45 1.75 13.68
C ASN A 27 5.00 1.24 13.66
N ASP A 28 4.19 1.73 12.71
CA ASP A 28 2.81 1.26 12.58
C ASP A 28 2.78 -0.16 11.99
N PRO A 29 1.83 -1.00 12.44
CA PRO A 29 1.63 -2.30 11.82
C PRO A 29 1.18 -2.12 10.37
N TRP A 30 1.64 -3.03 9.51
CA TRP A 30 1.11 -3.14 8.16
C TRP A 30 -0.35 -3.55 8.19
N LYS A 31 -1.18 -2.82 7.44
CA LYS A 31 -2.60 -3.11 7.27
C LYS A 31 -2.91 -3.34 5.81
N PRO A 32 -3.80 -4.27 5.45
CA PRO A 32 -4.31 -4.37 4.08
C PRO A 32 -4.87 -3.03 3.62
N TYR A 33 -4.69 -2.68 2.34
CA TYR A 33 -5.23 -1.42 1.80
C TYR A 33 -6.75 -1.28 1.96
N THR A 34 -7.47 -2.40 2.07
CA THR A 34 -8.93 -2.45 2.31
C THR A 34 -9.32 -1.95 3.70
N ASP A 35 -8.42 -2.01 4.69
CA ASP A 35 -8.62 -1.50 6.05
C ASP A 35 -8.30 0.00 6.17
N CYS A 36 -7.93 0.63 5.05
CA CYS A 36 -7.60 2.05 4.95
C CYS A 36 -8.50 2.73 3.89
N PRO A 37 -9.82 2.84 4.12
CA PRO A 37 -10.77 3.36 3.14
C PRO A 37 -10.48 4.80 2.71
N GLU A 38 -9.76 5.58 3.51
CA GLU A 38 -9.34 6.94 3.19
C GLU A 38 -8.30 7.02 2.05
N TYR A 39 -7.58 5.92 1.80
CA TYR A 39 -6.56 5.82 0.75
C TYR A 39 -6.99 4.87 -0.39
N MET A 40 -7.99 4.04 -0.14
CA MET A 40 -8.44 3.02 -1.06
C MET A 40 -9.04 3.64 -2.33
N VAL A 41 -8.54 3.19 -3.48
CA VAL A 41 -9.17 3.37 -4.77
C VAL A 41 -9.83 2.05 -5.17
N PRO A 42 -11.10 2.05 -5.62
CA PRO A 42 -11.78 0.83 -6.05
C PRO A 42 -10.97 0.04 -7.08
N ASP A 43 -10.91 -1.27 -6.87
CA ASP A 43 -10.27 -2.18 -7.81
C ASP A 43 -11.05 -2.29 -9.12
N LYS A 44 -10.35 -2.76 -10.15
CA LYS A 44 -10.91 -3.07 -11.46
C LYS A 44 -10.69 -4.54 -11.73
N ASP A 45 -11.69 -5.20 -12.32
CA ASP A 45 -11.69 -6.65 -12.56
C ASP A 45 -10.47 -7.14 -13.36
N ASP A 46 -9.85 -6.26 -14.16
CA ASP A 46 -8.71 -6.57 -15.03
C ASP A 46 -7.33 -6.36 -14.38
N MET A 47 -7.26 -6.09 -13.06
CA MET A 47 -6.01 -5.72 -12.36
C MET A 47 -5.82 -6.46 -11.03
N SER A 48 -4.56 -6.57 -10.59
CA SER A 48 -4.26 -7.05 -9.23
C SER A 48 -4.95 -6.18 -8.19
N LEU A 49 -5.50 -6.83 -7.16
CA LEU A 49 -6.12 -6.16 -6.01
C LEU A 49 -5.14 -5.17 -5.36
N GLY A 50 -5.58 -3.93 -5.18
CA GLY A 50 -4.79 -2.83 -4.64
C GLY A 50 -3.96 -2.08 -5.67
N TYR A 51 -3.90 -2.52 -6.94
CA TYR A 51 -3.08 -1.84 -7.95
C TYR A 51 -3.49 -0.38 -8.21
N PRO A 52 -4.79 -0.05 -8.34
CA PRO A 52 -5.22 1.35 -8.47
C PRO A 52 -4.82 2.21 -7.27
N THR A 53 -4.92 1.64 -6.07
CA THR A 53 -4.49 2.28 -4.81
C THR A 53 -2.98 2.53 -4.84
N PHE A 54 -2.17 1.52 -5.16
CA PHE A 54 -0.72 1.64 -5.26
C PHE A 54 -0.28 2.75 -6.22
N ILE A 55 -0.84 2.78 -7.44
CA ILE A 55 -0.50 3.82 -8.42
C ILE A 55 -0.87 5.22 -7.91
N THR A 56 -1.99 5.35 -7.20
CA THR A 56 -2.44 6.62 -6.63
C THR A 56 -1.50 7.08 -5.52
N LEU A 57 -1.13 6.20 -4.61
CA LEU A 57 -0.20 6.50 -3.51
C LEU A 57 1.22 6.77 -3.99
N LEU A 58 1.66 6.07 -5.04
CA LEU A 58 2.96 6.32 -5.68
C LEU A 58 3.03 7.73 -6.30
N LYS A 59 1.93 8.22 -6.89
CA LYS A 59 1.83 9.62 -7.36
C LYS A 59 1.87 10.62 -6.20
N LEU A 60 1.32 10.25 -5.04
CA LEU A 60 1.38 11.01 -3.78
C LEU A 60 2.72 10.87 -3.04
N LYS A 61 3.74 10.25 -3.66
CA LYS A 61 5.09 10.10 -3.09
C LYS A 61 5.12 9.26 -1.80
N TRP A 62 4.17 8.33 -1.65
CA TRP A 62 4.32 7.26 -0.66
C TRP A 62 5.55 6.43 -0.98
N GLN A 63 6.20 5.92 0.06
CA GLN A 63 7.40 5.10 -0.09
C GLN A 63 7.00 3.65 -0.35
N HIS A 64 7.37 3.13 -1.52
CA HIS A 64 7.30 1.69 -1.77
C HIS A 64 8.50 1.00 -1.11
N VAL A 65 8.23 0.15 -0.14
CA VAL A 65 9.24 -0.69 0.50
C VAL A 65 9.13 -2.11 -0.05
N THR A 66 10.26 -2.76 -0.20
CA THR A 66 10.36 -4.16 -0.58
C THR A 66 10.90 -4.93 0.62
N ALA A 67 10.28 -6.07 0.94
CA ALA A 67 10.83 -7.01 1.93
C ALA A 67 12.18 -7.57 1.46
#